data_AF-A0A918J969-F1
#
_entry.id   AF-A0A918J969-F1
#
_cell.length_a   1.000
_cell.length_b   1.000
_cell.length_c   1.000
_cell.angle_alpha   90.00
_cell.angle_beta   90.00
_cell.angle_gamma   90.00
#
_symmetry.space_group_name_H-M   'P 1'
#
loop_
_entity.id
_entity.type
_entity.pdbx_description
1 polymer ?
#
loop_
_entity_poly.entity_id
_entity_poly.type
_entity_poly.pdbx_seq_one_letter_code
_entity_poly.pdbx_strand_id
1 'polypeptide(L)'
;MHTRQVVGQVRYRICTDCAQGVITAVVIDERFHSTGLGTRALSHLRSRHPGLTWLSTLHKRTTRDLLRRMRIPTTTSATPCPHAHQTLSASAGPILTSG
;
A
#
# COMPACT_ATOMS: atom_id res chain seq x y z
N MET A 1 31.39 -7.03 -9.28
CA MET A 1 29.97 -7.44 -9.41
C MET A 1 29.15 -6.67 -8.38
N HIS A 2 28.05 -6.02 -8.78
CA HIS A 2 27.15 -5.38 -7.82
C HIS A 2 26.02 -6.35 -7.45
N THR A 3 26.02 -6.84 -6.22
CA THR A 3 24.93 -7.65 -5.67
C THR A 3 23.77 -6.74 -5.29
N ARG A 4 22.63 -6.89 -5.96
CA ARG A 4 21.38 -6.21 -5.58
C ARG A 4 20.76 -6.94 -4.40
N GLN A 5 20.77 -6.31 -3.23
CA GLN A 5 20.11 -6.83 -2.04
C GLN A 5 18.75 -6.14 -1.82
N VAL A 6 17.72 -6.92 -1.49
CA VAL A 6 16.45 -6.39 -1.00
C VAL A 6 16.59 -6.07 0.48
N VAL A 7 16.44 -4.80 0.83
CA VAL A 7 16.62 -4.27 2.21
C VAL A 7 15.29 -3.93 2.90
N GLY A 8 14.16 -4.13 2.22
CA GLY A 8 12.83 -3.88 2.74
C GLY A 8 11.72 -4.08 1.70
N GLN A 9 10.47 -4.00 2.15
CA GLN A 9 9.26 -4.12 1.35
C GLN A 9 8.14 -3.19 1.85
N VAL A 10 7.30 -2.74 0.92
CA VAL A 10 6.03 -2.04 1.20
C VAL A 10 4.91 -2.86 0.60
N ARG A 11 3.93 -3.24 1.43
CA ARG A 11 2.71 -3.94 1.01
C ARG A 11 1.56 -2.94 1.04
N TYR A 12 0.80 -2.92 -0.05
CA TYR A 12 -0.32 -2.01 -0.22
C TYR A 12 -1.38 -2.61 -1.12
N ARG A 13 -2.58 -2.04 -1.05
CA ARG A 13 -3.70 -2.29 -1.96
C ARG A 13 -4.13 -0.97 -2.55
N ILE A 14 -4.57 -0.98 -3.80
CA ILE A 14 -5.14 0.20 -4.46
C ILE A 14 -6.51 -0.13 -5.01
N CYS A 15 -7.35 0.88 -5.10
CA CYS A 15 -8.61 0.85 -5.81
C CYS A 15 -8.60 2.05 -6.76
N THR A 16 -8.59 1.75 -8.06
CA THR A 16 -8.61 2.77 -9.11
C THR A 16 -9.96 3.47 -9.19
N ASP A 17 -11.06 2.74 -8.95
CA ASP A 17 -12.43 3.29 -8.99
C ASP A 17 -12.68 4.31 -7.88
N CYS A 18 -12.13 4.08 -6.69
CA CYS A 18 -12.24 5.00 -5.56
C CYS A 18 -11.09 6.01 -5.48
N ALA A 19 -10.09 5.92 -6.37
CA ALA A 19 -8.83 6.66 -6.26
C ALA A 19 -8.19 6.59 -4.86
N GLN A 20 -8.16 5.40 -4.26
CA GLN A 20 -7.68 5.18 -2.89
C GLN A 20 -6.60 4.11 -2.82
N GLY A 21 -5.61 4.33 -1.95
CA GLY A 21 -4.53 3.38 -1.66
C GLY A 21 -4.41 3.13 -0.16
N VAL A 22 -4.28 1.87 0.23
CA VAL A 22 -4.13 1.46 1.64
C VAL A 22 -2.80 0.73 1.82
N ILE A 23 -1.93 1.26 2.67
CA ILE A 23 -0.68 0.63 3.07
C ILE A 23 -0.97 -0.33 4.22
N THR A 24 -0.65 -1.60 4.00
CA THR A 24 -0.89 -2.69 4.96
C THR A 24 0.37 -3.16 5.66
N ALA A 25 1.55 -2.91 5.09
CA ALA A 25 2.83 -3.15 5.75
C ALA A 25 3.94 -2.26 5.18
N VAL A 26 4.85 -1.83 6.06
CA VAL A 26 6.15 -1.28 5.71
C VAL A 26 7.17 -2.02 6.57
N VAL A 27 8.02 -2.83 5.93
CA VAL A 27 9.04 -3.63 6.60
C VAL A 27 10.39 -3.22 6.02
N ILE A 28 11.27 -2.71 6.85
CA ILE A 28 12.61 -2.29 6.47
C ILE A 28 13.56 -2.94 7.48
N ASP A 29 14.69 -3.47 7.00
CA ASP A 29 15.73 -3.98 7.88
C ASP A 29 16.20 -2.86 8.81
N GLU A 30 16.30 -3.17 10.11
CA GLU A 30 16.52 -2.21 11.19
C GLU A 30 17.77 -1.34 10.98
N ARG A 31 18.80 -1.93 10.36
CA ARG A 31 20.05 -1.23 9.99
C ARG A 31 19.83 -0.02 9.07
N PHE A 32 18.68 0.04 8.38
CA PHE A 32 18.36 1.11 7.46
C PHE A 32 17.25 2.05 7.94
N HIS A 33 16.76 1.93 9.18
CA HIS A 33 15.66 2.79 9.67
C HIS A 33 16.04 4.28 9.71
N SER A 34 17.30 4.59 10.02
CA SER A 34 17.82 5.97 10.07
C SER A 34 18.20 6.56 8.71
N THR A 35 18.30 5.74 7.66
CA THR A 35 18.80 6.16 6.34
C THR A 35 17.77 6.89 5.48
N GLY A 36 16.51 6.97 5.94
CA GLY A 36 15.42 7.57 5.17
C GLY A 36 14.85 6.67 4.07
N LEU A 37 15.22 5.37 4.01
CA LEU A 37 14.67 4.42 3.05
C LEU A 37 13.14 4.35 3.09
N GLY A 38 12.54 4.43 4.28
CA GLY A 38 11.07 4.43 4.40
C GLY A 38 10.43 5.62 3.70
N THR A 39 11.03 6.80 3.85
CA THR A 39 10.57 8.02 3.15
C THR A 39 10.73 7.86 1.65
N ARG A 40 11.90 7.39 1.18
CA ARG A 40 12.13 7.16 -0.26
C ARG A 40 11.15 6.14 -0.84
N ALA A 41 10.91 5.03 -0.15
CA ALA A 41 9.97 4.01 -0.59
C ALA A 41 8.54 4.54 -0.71
N LEU A 42 8.07 5.34 0.26
CA LEU A 42 6.73 5.93 0.22
C LEU A 42 6.61 7.07 -0.81
N SER A 43 7.65 7.88 -0.99
CA SER A 43 7.67 8.88 -2.07
C SER A 43 7.60 8.21 -3.44
N HIS A 44 8.36 7.12 -3.63
CA HIS A 44 8.30 6.32 -4.85
C HIS A 44 6.94 5.65 -5.07
N LEU A 45 6.30 5.19 -3.99
CA LEU A 45 4.95 4.66 -4.05
C LEU A 45 3.95 5.73 -4.53
N ARG A 46 4.05 6.96 -4.02
CA ARG A 46 3.19 8.08 -4.40
C ARG A 46 3.43 8.56 -5.83
N SER A 47 4.69 8.59 -6.28
CA SER A 47 5.01 8.98 -7.67
C SER A 47 4.52 7.96 -8.68
N ARG A 48 4.52 6.67 -8.33
CA ARG A 48 3.98 5.60 -9.18
C ARG A 48 2.47 5.68 -9.37
N HIS A 49 1.76 6.16 -8.35
CA HIS A 49 0.29 6.21 -8.35
C HIS A 49 -0.19 7.64 -8.06
N PRO A 50 -0.02 8.57 -9.01
CA PRO A 50 -0.52 9.93 -8.86
C PRO A 50 -2.05 9.90 -8.79
N GLY A 51 -2.64 10.78 -7.98
CA GLY A 51 -4.09 10.90 -7.84
C GLY A 51 -4.74 9.97 -6.82
N LEU A 52 -4.00 9.01 -6.23
CA LEU A 52 -4.53 8.20 -5.13
C LEU A 52 -4.44 8.92 -3.78
N THR A 53 -5.52 8.84 -3.01
CA THR A 53 -5.54 9.22 -1.60
C THR A 53 -5.03 8.06 -0.75
N TRP A 54 -3.92 8.27 -0.03
CA TRP A 54 -3.24 7.23 0.73
C TRP A 54 -3.66 7.16 2.19
N LEU A 55 -3.96 5.95 2.65
CA LEU A 55 -4.29 5.57 4.03
C LEU A 55 -3.34 4.48 4.51
N SER A 56 -3.24 4.29 5.82
CA SER A 56 -2.43 3.23 6.43
C SER A 56 -3.18 2.54 7.56
N THR A 57 -3.05 1.22 7.67
CA THR A 57 -3.57 0.43 8.82
C THR A 57 -2.49 0.16 9.87
N LEU A 58 -1.34 0.83 9.77
CA LEU A 58 -0.20 0.60 10.64
C LEU A 58 -0.22 1.51 11.86
N HIS A 59 -0.10 0.91 13.04
CA HIS A 59 -0.11 1.64 14.32
C HIS A 59 1.23 1.58 15.08
N LYS A 60 2.23 0.84 14.58
CA LYS A 60 3.54 0.71 15.24
C LYS A 60 4.26 2.07 15.35
N ARG A 61 4.97 2.31 16.45
CA ARG A 61 5.64 3.59 16.74
C ARG A 61 6.61 4.01 15.62
N THR A 62 7.47 3.09 15.17
CA THR A 62 8.47 3.35 14.12
C THR A 62 7.85 3.75 12.78
N THR A 63 6.72 3.14 12.40
CA THR A 63 6.00 3.52 11.17
C THR A 63 5.13 4.75 11.36
N ARG A 64 4.64 5.03 12.56
CA ARG A 64 3.83 6.22 12.85
C ARG A 64 4.57 7.52 12.53
N ASP A 65 5.84 7.61 12.90
CA ASP A 65 6.66 8.80 12.62
C ASP A 65 6.89 8.98 11.12
N LEU A 66 7.15 7.88 10.41
CA LEU A 66 7.26 7.86 8.95
C LEU A 66 5.95 8.32 8.27
N LEU A 67 4.81 7.79 8.70
CA LEU A 67 3.49 8.11 8.14
C LEU A 67 3.11 9.58 8.40
N ARG A 68 3.41 10.09 9.60
CA ARG A 68 3.22 11.51 9.94
C ARG A 68 4.04 12.42 9.03
N ARG A 69 5.33 12.12 8.82
CA ARG A 69 6.19 12.88 7.90
C ARG A 69 5.66 12.87 6.47
N MET A 70 5.07 11.75 6.04
CA MET A 70 4.48 11.60 4.71
C MET A 70 3.03 12.09 4.60
N ARG A 71 2.43 12.59 5.70
CA ARG A 71 1.03 13.01 5.81
C ARG A 71 0.04 11.91 5.39
N ILE A 72 0.33 10.66 5.76
CA ILE A 72 -0.54 9.51 5.50
C ILE A 72 -1.39 9.24 6.74
N PRO A 73 -2.71 9.48 6.69
CA PRO A 73 -3.60 9.18 7.80
C PRO A 73 -3.62 7.69 8.14
N THR A 74 -3.65 7.39 9.45
CA THR A 74 -3.83 6.03 9.95
C THR A 74 -5.31 5.77 10.21
N THR A 75 -5.84 4.67 9.69
CA THR A 75 -7.20 4.21 9.97
C THR A 75 -7.17 2.87 10.69
N THR A 76 -7.96 2.73 11.75
CA THR A 76 -8.08 1.49 12.55
C THR A 76 -8.76 0.37 11.79
N SER A 77 -9.65 0.74 10.87
CA SER A 77 -10.25 -0.17 9.90
C SER A 77 -10.16 0.52 8.55
N ALA A 78 -9.28 0.04 7.67
CA ALA A 78 -9.45 0.35 6.27
C ALA A 78 -10.64 -0.48 5.83
N THR A 79 -11.86 0.05 6.03
CA THR A 79 -13.07 -0.56 5.48
C THR A 79 -12.76 -0.79 4.00
N PRO A 80 -12.63 -2.06 3.57
CA PRO A 80 -12.30 -2.33 2.20
C PRO A 80 -13.41 -1.70 1.37
N CYS A 81 -13.04 -0.79 0.47
CA CYS A 81 -14.02 -0.30 -0.49
C CYS A 81 -14.60 -1.54 -1.22
N PRO A 82 -15.88 -1.51 -1.63
CA PRO A 82 -16.50 -2.67 -2.28
C PRO A 82 -15.68 -3.18 -3.47
N HIS A 83 -14.97 -2.29 -4.17
CA HIS A 83 -14.03 -2.60 -5.25
C HIS A 83 -12.75 -3.33 -4.81
N ALA A 84 -12.27 -3.12 -3.58
CA ALA A 84 -11.09 -3.84 -3.06
C ALA A 84 -11.35 -5.35 -2.91
N HIS A 85 -12.62 -5.77 -2.80
CA HIS A 85 -13.03 -7.17 -2.83
C HIS A 85 -13.15 -7.72 -4.27
N GLN A 86 -13.39 -6.86 -5.25
CA GLN A 86 -13.62 -7.26 -6.65
C GLN A 86 -12.34 -7.62 -7.39
N THR A 87 -11.17 -7.11 -6.99
CA THR A 87 -9.89 -7.52 -7.60
C THR A 87 -9.56 -9.01 -7.35
N LEU A 88 -10.17 -9.64 -6.36
CA LEU A 88 -10.08 -11.09 -6.12
C LEU A 88 -11.27 -11.89 -6.68
N SER A 89 -12.29 -11.21 -7.21
CA SER A 89 -13.54 -11.81 -7.68
C SER A 89 -13.79 -11.54 -9.17
N ALA A 90 -12.73 -11.50 -9.98
CA ALA A 90 -12.84 -11.48 -11.43
C ALA A 90 -12.50 -12.86 -12.01
N SER A 91 -13.37 -13.84 -11.76
CA SER A 91 -13.52 -15.04 -12.61
C SER A 91 -14.75 -15.84 -12.20
N ALA A 92 -15.94 -15.29 -12.45
CA ALA A 92 -17.15 -16.10 -12.63
C ALA A 92 -17.93 -15.45 -13.78
N GLY A 93 -17.57 -15.86 -15.00
CA GLY A 93 -18.25 -15.40 -16.21
C GLY A 93 -19.73 -15.82 -16.21
N PRO A 94 -20.60 -15.09 -16.93
CA PRO A 94 -22.01 -15.45 -17.03
C PRO A 94 -22.16 -16.70 -17.91
N ILE A 95 -22.76 -17.76 -17.35
CA ILE A 95 -23.31 -18.84 -18.18
C ILE A 95 -24.62 -18.33 -18.76
N LEU A 96 -24.57 -17.86 -20.00
CA LEU A 96 -25.73 -17.84 -20.88
C LEU A 96 -25.93 -19.26 -21.41
N THR A 97 -26.98 -19.94 -20.98
CA THR A 97 -27.55 -21.05 -21.75
C THR A 97 -28.96 -20.65 -22.16
N SER A 98 -29.16 -20.58 -23.47
CA SER A 98 -30.47 -20.43 -24.10
C SER A 98 -31.23 -21.76 -24.01
N GLY A 99 -32.54 -21.68 -23.80
CA GLY A 99 -33.52 -22.74 -23.99
C GLY A 99 -34.79 -22.13 -24.52
#